data_AF-A0A3A0EKB7-F1
#
_entry.id   AF-A0A3A0EKB7-F1
#
_cell.length_a   1.000
_cell.length_b   1.000
_cell.length_c   1.000
_cell.angle_alpha   90.00
_cell.angle_beta   90.00
_cell.angle_gamma   90.00
#
_symmetry.space_group_name_H-M   'P 1'
#
loop_
_entity.id
_entity.type
_entity.pdbx_description
1 polymer ?
#
loop_
_entity_poly.entity_id
_entity_poly.type
_entity_poly.pdbx_seq_one_letter_code
_entity_poly.pdbx_strand_id
1 'polypeptide(L)'
;MGRERELAALQVAIDHALAGRGRTLLVVGPAGIGKTRLVEEALAAASPPAARVFWARCPDQSGAPAFWPWRRVLRALLEPLADDA
;
A
#
# COMPACT_ATOMS: atom_id res chain seq x y z
N MET A 1 10.00 -8.66 -17.81
CA MET A 1 11.15 -9.59 -17.79
C MET A 1 11.99 -9.29 -16.56
N GLY A 2 11.73 -9.97 -15.44
CA GLY A 2 12.53 -9.95 -14.23
C GLY A 2 11.81 -9.55 -12.94
N ARG A 3 10.50 -9.26 -12.98
CA ARG A 3 9.69 -8.88 -11.80
C ARG A 3 8.45 -9.74 -11.61
N GLU A 4 8.31 -10.79 -12.42
CA GLU A 4 7.11 -11.63 -12.44
C GLU A 4 6.92 -12.34 -11.08
N ARG A 5 8.02 -12.72 -10.41
CA ARG A 5 7.97 -13.36 -9.09
C ARG A 5 7.52 -12.39 -8.00
N GLU A 6 8.04 -11.18 -7.99
CA GLU A 6 7.68 -10.15 -7.01
C GLU A 6 6.24 -9.66 -7.20
N LEU A 7 5.82 -9.48 -8.46
CA LEU A 7 4.43 -9.16 -8.78
C LEU A 7 3.49 -10.29 -8.33
N ALA A 8 3.83 -11.55 -8.59
CA ALA A 8 3.03 -12.69 -8.13
C ALA A 8 2.93 -12.74 -6.60
N ALA A 9 4.02 -12.48 -5.88
CA ALA A 9 4.04 -12.44 -4.42
C ALA A 9 3.15 -11.31 -3.86
N LEU A 10 3.18 -10.13 -4.47
CA LEU A 10 2.31 -9.00 -4.12
C LEU A 10 0.85 -9.32 -4.42
N GLN A 11 0.56 -9.91 -5.57
CA GLN A 11 -0.81 -10.28 -5.96
C GLN A 11 -1.43 -11.26 -4.97
N VAL A 12 -0.71 -12.32 -4.61
CA VAL A 12 -1.16 -13.28 -3.60
C VAL A 12 -1.48 -12.58 -2.28
N ALA A 13 -0.63 -11.65 -1.84
CA ALA A 13 -0.87 -10.91 -0.61
C ALA A 13 -2.10 -9.98 -0.68
N ILE A 14 -2.33 -9.34 -1.83
CA ILE A 14 -3.51 -8.52 -2.09
C ILE A 14 -4.77 -9.39 -2.03
N ASP A 15 -4.78 -10.53 -2.72
CA ASP A 15 -5.91 -11.45 -2.74
C ASP A 15 -6.24 -11.96 -1.33
N HIS A 16 -5.22 -12.24 -0.51
CA HIS A 16 -5.40 -12.58 0.89
C HIS A 16 -5.98 -11.44 1.71
N ALA A 17 -5.52 -10.20 1.51
CA ALA A 17 -6.05 -9.03 2.20
C ALA A 17 -7.53 -8.78 1.84
N LEU A 18 -7.89 -8.93 0.56
CA LEU A 18 -9.28 -8.85 0.09
C LEU A 18 -10.15 -9.95 0.68
N ALA A 19 -9.58 -11.14 0.96
CA ALA A 19 -10.25 -12.22 1.66
C ALA A 19 -10.23 -12.09 3.20
N GLY A 20 -9.90 -10.91 3.75
CA GLY A 20 -9.87 -10.64 5.19
C GLY A 20 -8.64 -11.15 5.94
N ARG A 21 -7.62 -11.64 5.22
CA ARG A 21 -6.36 -12.17 5.78
C ARG A 21 -5.19 -11.23 5.46
N GLY A 22 -5.17 -10.09 6.15
CA GLY A 22 -4.13 -9.08 6.01
C GLY A 22 -2.74 -9.58 6.42
N ARG A 23 -1.70 -9.00 5.81
CA ARG A 23 -0.29 -9.27 6.15
C ARG A 23 0.56 -8.03 5.91
N THR A 24 1.77 -8.01 6.47
CA THR A 24 2.78 -6.98 6.20
C THR A 24 3.82 -7.50 5.24
N LEU A 25 4.20 -6.68 4.26
CA LEU A 25 5.28 -6.97 3.31
C LEU A 25 6.32 -5.86 3.38
N LEU A 26 7.58 -6.22 3.20
CA LEU A 26 8.70 -5.28 3.11
C LEU A 26 9.36 -5.39 1.74
N VAL A 27 9.32 -4.33 0.94
CA VAL A 27 9.96 -4.27 -0.37
C VAL A 27 11.32 -3.58 -0.23
N VAL A 28 12.40 -4.36 -0.36
CA VAL A 28 13.78 -3.88 -0.23
C VAL A 28 14.49 -3.90 -1.58
N GLY A 29 15.37 -2.93 -1.81
CA GLY A 29 16.21 -2.89 -2.99
C GLY A 29 16.89 -1.54 -3.19
N PRO A 30 17.84 -1.44 -4.14
CA PRO A 30 18.59 -0.22 -4.40
C PRO A 30 17.70 1.01 -4.66
N ALA A 31 18.24 2.20 -4.42
CA ALA A 31 17.58 3.44 -4.82
C ALA A 31 17.34 3.42 -6.34
N GLY A 32 16.17 3.89 -6.78
CA GLY A 32 15.81 3.94 -8.22
C GLY A 32 15.40 2.62 -8.88
N ILE A 33 15.49 1.46 -8.22
CA ILE A 33 15.18 0.13 -8.83
C ILE A 33 13.68 -0.11 -9.14
N GLY A 34 12.82 0.88 -8.93
CA GLY A 34 11.38 0.79 -9.23
C GLY A 34 10.51 0.16 -8.13
N LYS A 35 10.91 0.21 -6.85
CA LYS A 35 10.12 -0.38 -5.74
C LYS A 35 8.68 0.16 -5.67
N THR A 36 8.51 1.48 -5.79
CA THR A 36 7.18 2.11 -5.79
C THR A 36 6.36 1.64 -6.99
N ARG A 37 6.98 1.66 -8.18
CA ARG A 37 6.36 1.21 -9.43
C ARG A 37 5.89 -0.24 -9.36
N LEU A 38 6.68 -1.13 -8.76
CA LEU A 38 6.31 -2.53 -8.54
C LEU A 38 5.01 -2.67 -7.73
N VAL A 39 4.86 -1.87 -6.66
CA VAL A 39 3.65 -1.89 -5.83
C VAL A 39 2.45 -1.29 -6.57
N GLU A 40 2.65 -0.20 -7.31
CA GLU A 40 1.62 0.41 -8.16
C GLU A 40 1.11 -0.56 -9.24
N GLU A 41 2.01 -1.27 -9.92
CA GLU A 41 1.68 -2.27 -10.94
C GLU A 41 0.88 -3.44 -10.33
N ALA A 42 1.26 -3.93 -9.16
CA ALA A 42 0.51 -4.98 -8.47
C ALA A 42 -0.90 -4.53 -8.05
N LEU A 43 -1.03 -3.29 -7.56
CA LEU A 43 -2.33 -2.74 -7.17
C LEU A 43 -3.23 -2.48 -8.39
N ALA A 44 -2.67 -2.03 -9.51
CA ALA A 44 -3.41 -1.82 -10.75
C ALA A 44 -3.91 -3.13 -11.38
N ALA A 45 -3.23 -4.25 -11.12
CA ALA A 45 -3.64 -5.58 -11.58
C ALA A 45 -4.77 -6.18 -10.74
N ALA A 46 -5.03 -5.68 -9.52
CA ALA A 46 -6.11 -6.16 -8.68
C ALA A 46 -7.48 -5.68 -9.22
N SER A 47 -8.39 -6.62 -9.48
CA SER A 47 -9.67 -6.34 -10.15
C SER A 47 -10.68 -5.56 -9.29
N PRO A 48 -11.59 -4.76 -9.89
CA PRO A 48 -12.62 -4.00 -9.16
C PRO A 48 -13.68 -4.85 -8.43
N PRO A 49 -14.30 -4.36 -7.33
CA PRO A 49 -14.01 -3.11 -6.66
C PRO A 49 -12.80 -3.29 -5.73
N ALA A 50 -11.63 -2.91 -6.23
CA ALA A 50 -10.37 -3.06 -5.53
C ALA A 50 -10.46 -2.16 -4.30
N ALA A 51 -10.21 -2.74 -3.13
CA ALA A 51 -10.31 -2.09 -1.85
C ALA A 51 -9.71 -0.66 -1.84
N ARG A 52 -10.21 0.19 -0.95
CA ARG A 52 -9.63 1.52 -0.73
C ARG A 52 -8.13 1.39 -0.41
N VAL A 53 -7.29 1.93 -1.29
CA VAL A 53 -5.84 1.98 -1.11
C VAL A 53 -5.45 3.31 -0.48
N PHE A 54 -4.62 3.27 0.56
CA PHE A 54 -4.06 4.46 1.19
C PHE A 54 -2.54 4.47 1.04
N TRP A 55 -1.98 5.63 0.68
CA TRP A 55 -0.55 5.81 0.53
C TRP A 55 -0.03 6.87 1.49
N ALA A 56 1.11 6.60 2.12
CA ALA A 56 1.83 7.57 2.93
C ALA A 56 3.33 7.49 2.66
N ARG A 57 3.99 8.64 2.68
CA ARG A 57 5.45 8.74 2.62
C ARG A 57 6.00 9.05 4.01
N CYS A 58 7.15 8.47 4.33
CA CYS A 58 7.93 8.80 5.52
C CYS A 58 9.14 9.62 5.10
N PRO A 59 9.01 10.95 4.94
CA PRO A 59 10.16 11.79 4.65
C PRO A 59 11.12 11.77 5.85
N ASP A 60 12.42 11.83 5.57
CA ASP A 60 13.47 11.99 6.57
C ASP A 60 13.56 13.46 7.01
N GLN A 61 12.42 14.01 7.45
CA GLN A 61 12.31 15.39 7.90
C GLN A 61 12.40 15.44 9.41
N SER A 62 13.39 16.17 9.92
CA SER A 62 13.49 16.51 11.34
C SER A 62 12.18 17.16 11.81
N GLY A 63 11.58 16.62 12.87
CA GLY A 63 10.32 17.12 13.45
C GLY A 63 9.04 16.43 12.95
N ALA A 64 9.13 15.39 12.10
CA ALA A 64 7.96 14.58 11.79
C ALA A 64 7.39 13.93 13.07
N PRO A 65 6.07 14.05 13.35
CA PRO A 65 5.50 13.44 14.55
C PRO A 65 5.66 11.91 14.56
N ALA A 66 5.67 11.32 15.76
CA ALA A 66 5.66 9.86 15.90
C ALA A 66 4.52 9.24 15.08
N PHE A 67 4.83 8.15 14.38
CA PHE A 67 3.88 7.42 13.52
C PHE A 67 3.23 8.29 12.44
N TRP A 68 3.91 9.33 11.95
CA TRP A 68 3.38 10.25 10.94
C TRP A 68 2.72 9.56 9.73
N PRO A 69 3.30 8.51 9.11
CA PRO A 69 2.66 7.80 8.00
C PRO A 69 1.31 7.20 8.40
N TRP A 70 1.21 6.60 9.58
CA TRP A 70 -0.02 5.99 10.08
C TRP A 70 -1.09 7.04 10.39
N ARG A 71 -0.71 8.18 10.97
CA ARG A 71 -1.64 9.30 11.19
C ARG A 71 -2.27 9.79 9.89
N ARG A 72 -1.50 9.80 8.79
CA ARG A 72 -1.99 10.16 7.44
C ARG A 72 -2.97 9.11 6.91
N VAL A 73 -2.62 7.83 7.00
CA VAL A 73 -3.48 6.72 6.57
C VAL A 73 -4.80 6.71 7.36
N LEU A 74 -4.73 6.78 8.69
CA LEU A 74 -5.91 6.77 9.55
C LEU A 74 -6.82 7.98 9.29
N ARG A 75 -6.26 9.17 9.07
CA ARG A 75 -7.07 10.34 8.69
C ARG A 75 -7.81 10.10 7.37
N ALA A 76 -7.12 9.62 6.34
CA ALA A 76 -7.74 9.35 5.04
C ALA A 76 -8.78 8.21 5.11
N LEU A 77 -8.57 7.24 6.01
CA LEU A 77 -9.52 6.16 6.25
C LEU A 77 -10.80 6.67 6.94
N LEU A 78 -10.64 7.59 7.90
CA LEU A 78 -11.71 8.15 8.73
C LEU A 78 -12.41 9.37 8.09
N GLU A 79 -11.78 10.04 7.11
CA GLU A 79 -12.47 10.98 6.23
C GLU A 79 -13.62 10.26 5.51
N PRO A 80 -14.77 10.93 5.33
CA PRO A 80 -16.10 10.35 5.42
C PRO A 80 -16.29 8.93 4.86
N LEU A 81 -16.37 8.01 5.82
CA LEU A 81 -17.49 7.05 5.97
C LEU A 81 -18.79 7.76 6.44
N ALA A 82 -18.81 9.10 6.45
CA ALA A 82 -19.94 9.95 6.78
C ALA A 82 -20.73 10.28 5.50
N ASP A 83 -21.47 9.27 5.05
CA ASP A 83 -22.75 9.40 4.36
C ASP A 83 -23.36 7.99 4.35
N ASP A 84 -24.04 7.67 5.45
CA ASP A 84 -25.06 6.62 5.59
C ASP A 84 -25.73 6.79 6.98
N ALA A 85 -26.37 7.95 7.18
CA ALA A 85 -27.32 8.20 8.26
C ALA A 85 -28.51 9.01 7.73
#